data_AF-A0A1Y2BC75-F1
#
_entry.id   AF-A0A1Y2BC75-F1
#
_cell.length_a   1.000
_cell.length_b   1.000
_cell.length_c   1.000
_cell.angle_alpha   90.00
_cell.angle_beta   90.00
_cell.angle_gamma   90.00
#
_symmetry.space_group_name_H-M   'P 1'
#
loop_
_entity.id
_entity.type
_entity.pdbx_description
1 polymer ?
#
loop_
_entity_poly.entity_id
_entity_poly.type
_entity_poly.pdbx_seq_one_letter_code
_entity_poly.pdbx_strand_id
1 'polypeptide(L)'
;MPNALTSADITTIVDLHNAYRASNGIAPLQWASNIADYAVSWATASATYPQCINTTYPHGEFGPNGEYGQNIASSWGDSPSYPVDQLTSVTGLIKGWSGEAIPQSPGSYNQATQMLWGATTSIGCAKVNGQGCNVLVCDYFPRGQQWNTVGGKLGSMGSMITGIGTDTRLYSKNALDGQWTKDKSSAGLIDLIKVPTGFVGVAPDHTLWSATSLTGAWSLGLNGGWNHVPNSGAVFDISALSDGRILGVGLDYQLYVKPDLYANWQYIPNSGSVTRAKQQPDGSILGVGMDKTLWKMQTLGSGLTYVPNSCCVLSIVSYSL
;
A
#
# COMPACT_ATOMS: atom_id res chain seq x y z
N MET A 1 -27.77 23.90 6.89
CA MET A 1 -27.30 24.77 7.99
C MET A 1 -25.86 25.15 7.67
N PRO A 2 -25.33 26.31 8.09
CA PRO A 2 -23.94 26.66 7.78
C PRO A 2 -22.97 25.70 8.50
N ASN A 3 -21.80 25.47 7.88
CA ASN A 3 -20.69 24.80 8.55
C ASN A 3 -20.21 25.67 9.73
N ALA A 4 -20.13 25.09 10.92
CA ALA A 4 -19.71 25.78 12.14
C ALA A 4 -18.19 25.73 12.37
N LEU A 5 -17.42 25.09 11.49
CA LEU A 5 -15.96 25.06 11.57
C LEU A 5 -15.35 26.42 11.18
N THR A 6 -14.51 26.96 12.05
CA THR A 6 -13.63 28.09 11.75
C THR A 6 -12.36 27.61 11.04
N SER A 7 -11.57 28.53 10.48
CA SER A 7 -10.23 28.21 9.96
C SER A 7 -9.31 27.57 11.02
N ALA A 8 -9.44 27.98 12.29
CA ALA A 8 -8.68 27.39 13.38
C ALA A 8 -9.12 25.95 13.70
N ASP A 9 -10.43 25.65 13.59
CA ASP A 9 -10.93 24.27 13.73
C ASP A 9 -10.42 23.38 12.59
N ILE A 10 -10.37 23.89 11.35
CA ILE A 10 -9.83 23.16 10.19
C ILE A 10 -8.37 22.79 10.41
N THR A 11 -7.52 23.75 10.81
CA THR A 11 -6.12 23.49 11.19
C THR A 11 -6.04 22.45 12.32
N THR A 12 -6.81 22.64 13.39
CA THR A 12 -6.82 21.72 14.55
C THR A 12 -7.21 20.30 14.15
N ILE A 13 -8.20 20.12 13.26
CA ILE A 13 -8.61 18.82 12.75
C ILE A 13 -7.45 18.16 12.00
N VAL A 14 -6.83 18.86 11.04
CA VAL A 14 -5.72 18.31 10.23
C VAL A 14 -4.52 17.96 11.10
N ASP A 15 -4.14 18.84 12.03
CA ASP A 15 -2.99 18.64 12.93
C ASP A 15 -3.19 17.44 13.85
N LEU A 16 -4.39 17.25 14.42
CA LEU A 16 -4.69 16.09 15.28
C LEU A 16 -4.69 14.77 14.50
N HIS A 17 -5.25 14.75 13.28
CA HIS A 17 -5.15 13.59 12.40
C HIS A 17 -3.69 13.28 12.05
N ASN A 18 -2.92 14.30 11.70
CA ASN A 18 -1.52 14.14 11.27
C ASN A 18 -0.59 13.79 12.41
N ALA A 19 -0.84 14.26 13.64
CA ALA A 19 -0.13 13.81 14.83
C ALA A 19 -0.40 12.32 15.13
N TYR A 20 -1.66 11.88 15.05
CA TYR A 20 -2.02 10.47 15.24
C TYR A 20 -1.46 9.57 14.12
N ARG A 21 -1.47 10.05 12.88
CA ARG A 21 -0.85 9.36 11.74
C ARG A 21 0.67 9.27 11.88
N ALA A 22 1.33 10.36 12.28
CA ALA A 22 2.78 10.40 12.49
C ALA A 22 3.24 9.47 13.61
N SER A 23 2.50 9.36 14.73
CA SER A 23 2.82 8.41 15.81
C SER A 23 2.67 6.93 15.39
N ASN A 24 2.01 6.67 14.25
CA ASN A 24 1.92 5.36 13.61
C ASN A 24 2.73 5.29 12.29
N GLY A 25 3.57 6.29 12.00
CA GLY A 25 4.47 6.35 10.85
C GLY A 25 3.80 6.58 9.48
N ILE A 26 2.59 7.13 9.44
CA ILE A 26 1.79 7.27 8.21
C ILE A 26 1.94 8.66 7.62
N ALA A 27 1.96 8.72 6.28
CA ALA A 27 1.95 9.98 5.54
C ALA A 27 0.76 10.88 5.95
N PRO A 28 0.97 12.21 6.09
CA PRO A 28 -0.06 13.13 6.52
C PRO A 28 -1.21 13.25 5.51
N LEU A 29 -2.40 13.59 6.01
CA LEU A 29 -3.55 14.01 5.22
C LEU A 29 -3.45 15.51 4.89
N GLN A 30 -4.04 15.88 3.75
CA GLN A 30 -4.25 17.27 3.34
C GLN A 30 -5.74 17.62 3.41
N TRP A 31 -6.06 18.88 3.74
CA TRP A 31 -7.44 19.35 3.68
C TRP A 31 -7.90 19.52 2.24
N ALA A 32 -9.12 19.09 1.93
CA ALA A 32 -9.72 19.22 0.61
C ALA A 32 -11.13 19.81 0.72
N SER A 33 -11.29 21.07 0.30
CA SER A 33 -12.58 21.79 0.40
C SER A 33 -13.72 21.09 -0.34
N ASN A 34 -13.43 20.52 -1.52
CA ASN A 34 -14.41 19.76 -2.30
C ASN A 34 -14.88 18.47 -1.59
N ILE A 35 -14.12 17.93 -0.64
CA ILE A 35 -14.56 16.82 0.23
C ILE A 35 -15.39 17.38 1.38
N ALA A 36 -14.97 18.52 1.96
CA ALA A 36 -15.68 19.18 3.05
C ALA A 36 -17.12 19.59 2.63
N ASP A 37 -17.35 19.95 1.37
CA ASP A 37 -18.68 20.28 0.85
C ASP A 37 -19.67 19.09 0.92
N TYR A 38 -19.19 17.85 0.74
CA TYR A 38 -20.00 16.64 0.97
C TYR A 38 -20.27 16.43 2.46
N ALA A 39 -19.25 16.59 3.31
CA ALA A 39 -19.41 16.50 4.77
C ALA A 39 -20.42 17.54 5.29
N VAL A 40 -20.46 18.77 4.74
CA VAL A 40 -21.45 19.81 5.07
C VAL A 40 -22.87 19.37 4.71
N SER A 41 -23.02 18.71 3.56
CA SER A 41 -24.30 18.20 3.08
C SER A 41 -24.83 17.11 4.01
N TRP A 42 -23.98 16.16 4.39
CA TRP A 42 -24.34 15.10 5.34
C TRP A 42 -24.61 15.64 6.75
N ALA A 43 -23.71 16.44 7.32
CA ALA A 43 -23.86 17.04 8.64
C ALA A 43 -25.13 17.91 8.74
N THR A 44 -25.49 18.63 7.66
CA THR A 44 -26.75 19.37 7.58
C THR A 44 -27.97 18.45 7.62
N ALA A 45 -27.96 17.33 6.91
CA ALA A 45 -29.06 16.37 6.93
C ALA A 45 -29.19 15.69 8.31
N SER A 46 -28.07 15.18 8.86
CA SER A 46 -28.00 14.56 10.18
C SER A 46 -28.55 15.47 11.28
N ALA A 47 -28.19 16.75 11.28
CA ALA A 47 -28.67 17.73 12.26
C ALA A 47 -30.16 18.12 12.14
N THR A 48 -30.91 17.56 11.19
CA THR A 48 -32.39 17.67 11.16
C THR A 48 -33.09 16.62 12.03
N TYR A 49 -32.38 15.53 12.38
CA TYR A 49 -32.91 14.44 13.22
C TYR A 49 -32.66 14.70 14.72
N PRO A 50 -33.50 14.17 15.62
CA PRO A 50 -33.19 14.13 17.05
C PRO A 50 -31.81 13.48 17.30
N GLN A 51 -31.04 14.02 18.25
CA GLN A 51 -29.69 13.54 18.58
C GLN A 51 -28.67 13.58 17.42
N CYS A 52 -29.04 14.20 16.29
CA CYS A 52 -28.25 14.26 15.06
C CYS A 52 -28.01 12.88 14.42
N ILE A 53 -28.85 11.89 14.73
CA ILE A 53 -28.70 10.50 14.30
C ILE A 53 -29.88 10.10 13.40
N ASN A 54 -29.58 9.70 12.17
CA ASN A 54 -30.53 8.99 11.32
C ASN A 54 -30.43 7.48 11.63
N THR A 55 -31.42 6.91 12.31
CA THR A 55 -31.41 5.50 12.71
C THR A 55 -31.60 4.52 11.54
N THR A 56 -32.08 4.99 10.39
CA THR A 56 -32.26 4.18 9.17
C THR A 56 -31.00 4.18 8.30
N TYR A 57 -30.30 5.32 8.24
CA TYR A 57 -29.06 5.51 7.49
C TYR A 57 -28.01 6.20 8.38
N PRO A 58 -27.42 5.48 9.35
CA PRO A 58 -26.53 6.07 10.36
C PRO A 58 -25.18 6.53 9.80
N HIS A 59 -24.80 5.99 8.63
CA HIS A 59 -23.67 6.42 7.82
C HIS A 59 -24.15 6.61 6.39
N GLY A 60 -23.33 7.28 5.58
CA GLY A 60 -23.28 6.93 4.17
C GLY A 60 -21.88 7.09 3.61
N GLU A 61 -21.55 6.17 2.72
CA GLU A 61 -20.34 6.19 1.91
C GLU A 61 -20.56 7.25 0.82
N PHE A 62 -20.12 8.48 1.04
CA PHE A 62 -20.36 9.62 0.14
C PHE A 62 -19.15 9.97 -0.73
N GLY A 63 -19.24 11.11 -1.41
CA GLY A 63 -18.59 11.33 -2.70
C GLY A 63 -19.55 10.96 -3.85
N PRO A 64 -19.36 11.52 -5.06
CA PRO A 64 -20.29 11.36 -6.18
C PRO A 64 -20.44 9.91 -6.66
N ASN A 65 -19.52 9.02 -6.29
CA ASN A 65 -19.47 7.60 -6.64
C ASN A 65 -19.30 6.69 -5.39
N GLY A 66 -19.49 7.21 -4.17
CA GLY A 66 -19.26 6.49 -2.91
C GLY A 66 -17.78 6.28 -2.57
N GLU A 67 -16.89 7.14 -3.08
CA GLU A 67 -15.43 7.00 -2.97
C GLU A 67 -14.82 7.56 -1.66
N TYR A 68 -15.62 8.16 -0.77
CA TYR A 68 -15.19 8.65 0.54
C TYR A 68 -15.57 7.68 1.67
N GLY A 69 -14.64 7.51 2.61
CA GLY A 69 -14.91 6.91 3.91
C GLY A 69 -15.38 7.98 4.88
N GLN A 70 -16.00 7.60 6.00
CA GLN A 70 -16.65 8.58 6.88
C GLN A 70 -16.49 8.23 8.36
N ASN A 71 -16.11 9.23 9.16
CA ASN A 71 -16.27 9.22 10.61
C ASN A 71 -17.34 10.23 11.02
N ILE A 72 -18.16 9.86 12.00
CA ILE A 72 -19.19 10.71 12.58
C ILE A 72 -19.00 10.72 14.10
N ALA A 73 -19.20 11.89 14.70
CA ALA A 73 -19.39 12.03 16.14
C ALA A 73 -20.53 13.01 16.39
N SER A 74 -21.54 12.60 17.15
CA SER A 74 -22.63 13.46 17.59
C SER A 74 -22.67 13.58 19.11
N SER A 75 -23.15 14.73 19.59
CA SER A 75 -23.33 15.01 21.02
C SER A 75 -24.62 15.77 21.28
N TRP A 76 -25.32 15.39 22.34
CA TRP A 76 -26.63 15.93 22.74
C TRP A 76 -26.81 15.80 24.25
N GLY A 77 -27.32 16.86 24.89
CA GLY A 77 -27.64 16.88 26.34
C GLY A 77 -26.52 16.42 27.28
N ASP A 78 -26.91 15.98 28.47
CA ASP A 78 -26.03 15.46 29.53
C ASP A 78 -25.56 14.03 29.24
N SER A 79 -24.96 13.78 28.07
CA SER A 79 -24.46 12.45 27.70
C SER A 79 -23.39 11.97 28.70
N PRO A 80 -23.65 10.91 29.49
CA PRO A 80 -22.82 10.57 30.66
C PRO A 80 -21.49 9.89 30.29
N SER A 81 -21.24 9.66 29.01
CA SER A 81 -20.12 8.85 28.52
C SER A 81 -18.79 9.61 28.39
N TYR A 82 -18.81 10.96 28.35
CA TYR A 82 -17.63 11.80 28.17
C TYR A 82 -17.78 13.16 28.86
N PRO A 83 -16.68 13.82 29.27
CA PRO A 83 -16.68 15.22 29.70
C PRO A 83 -17.28 16.17 28.64
N VAL A 84 -18.07 17.15 29.07
CA VAL A 84 -18.87 18.03 28.18
C VAL A 84 -18.00 18.90 27.25
N ASP A 85 -16.79 19.24 27.66
CA ASP A 85 -15.77 19.95 26.88
C ASP A 85 -15.19 19.08 25.75
N GLN A 86 -15.09 17.77 25.97
CA GLN A 86 -14.67 16.81 24.94
C GLN A 86 -15.76 16.55 23.89
N LEU A 87 -17.03 16.63 24.29
CA LEU A 87 -18.18 16.39 23.40
C LEU A 87 -18.55 17.56 22.49
N THR A 88 -18.02 18.76 22.75
CA THR A 88 -18.41 19.99 22.04
C THR A 88 -17.28 20.63 21.23
N SER A 89 -16.02 20.36 21.57
CA SER A 89 -14.84 20.83 20.82
C SER A 89 -14.42 19.84 19.72
N VAL A 90 -13.91 20.33 18.57
CA VAL A 90 -13.35 19.43 17.55
C VAL A 90 -12.18 18.61 18.11
N THR A 91 -11.37 19.20 19.00
CA THR A 91 -10.26 18.53 19.68
C THR A 91 -10.70 17.30 20.46
N GLY A 92 -11.80 17.39 21.23
CA GLY A 92 -12.31 16.28 22.00
C GLY A 92 -12.89 15.16 21.14
N LEU A 93 -13.67 15.53 20.12
CA LEU A 93 -14.28 14.57 19.19
C LEU A 93 -13.23 13.79 18.39
N ILE A 94 -12.21 14.47 17.85
CA ILE A 94 -11.09 13.81 17.15
C ILE A 94 -10.24 12.97 18.10
N LYS A 95 -10.01 13.43 19.34
CA LYS A 95 -9.30 12.62 20.35
C LYS A 95 -10.07 11.36 20.71
N GLY A 96 -11.40 11.43 20.80
CA GLY A 96 -12.28 10.28 20.99
C GLY A 96 -12.01 9.18 19.96
N TRP A 97 -12.07 9.52 18.67
CA TRP A 97 -11.75 8.58 17.58
C TRP A 97 -10.32 8.02 17.68
N SER A 98 -9.31 8.88 17.89
CA SER A 98 -7.91 8.43 17.98
C SER A 98 -7.58 7.60 19.22
N GLY A 99 -8.42 7.65 20.25
CA GLY A 99 -8.30 6.88 21.48
C GLY A 99 -8.97 5.51 21.42
N GLU A 100 -9.71 5.20 20.36
CA GLU A 100 -10.31 3.88 20.17
C GLU A 100 -9.24 2.81 19.99
N ALA A 101 -9.43 1.65 20.63
CA ALA A 101 -8.57 0.50 20.43
C ALA A 101 -8.64 0.04 18.96
N ILE A 102 -7.49 -0.10 18.30
CA ILE A 102 -7.41 -0.56 16.90
C ILE A 102 -7.86 -2.03 16.85
N PRO A 103 -8.95 -2.38 16.12
CA PRO A 103 -9.41 -3.75 16.00
C PRO A 103 -8.36 -4.65 15.36
N GLN A 104 -8.11 -5.82 15.95
CA GLN A 104 -7.12 -6.77 15.44
C GLN A 104 -7.76 -7.84 14.53
N SER A 105 -9.08 -7.98 14.57
CA SER A 105 -9.81 -9.00 13.82
C SER A 105 -10.01 -8.59 12.34
N PRO A 106 -9.82 -9.54 11.40
CA PRO A 106 -10.26 -9.39 10.01
C PRO A 106 -11.66 -8.79 9.86
N GLY A 107 -11.85 -7.91 8.88
CA GLY A 107 -13.14 -7.30 8.58
C GLY A 107 -13.66 -6.27 9.59
N SER A 108 -12.95 -6.01 10.70
CA SER A 108 -13.40 -5.11 11.76
C SER A 108 -12.90 -3.68 11.54
N TYR A 109 -13.78 -2.68 11.59
CA TYR A 109 -13.45 -1.28 11.31
C TYR A 109 -14.04 -0.37 12.40
N ASN A 110 -13.33 0.72 12.71
CA ASN A 110 -13.76 1.81 13.57
C ASN A 110 -13.12 3.15 13.16
N GLN A 111 -13.40 4.20 13.92
CA GLN A 111 -13.02 5.57 13.61
C GLN A 111 -11.50 5.76 13.67
N ALA A 112 -10.81 5.11 14.62
CA ALA A 112 -9.35 5.03 14.63
C ALA A 112 -8.79 4.43 13.33
N THR A 113 -9.37 3.32 12.83
CA THR A 113 -8.90 2.72 11.57
C THR A 113 -9.07 3.64 10.36
N GLN A 114 -10.16 4.41 10.28
CA GLN A 114 -10.32 5.36 9.18
C GLN A 114 -9.30 6.50 9.26
N MET A 115 -9.07 7.08 10.43
CA MET A 115 -8.11 8.18 10.60
C MET A 115 -6.71 7.81 10.10
N LEU A 116 -6.28 6.57 10.34
CA LEU A 116 -4.96 6.12 9.91
C LEU A 116 -4.92 5.25 8.65
N TRP A 117 -5.99 5.19 7.85
CA TRP A 117 -5.95 4.53 6.54
C TRP A 117 -4.93 5.22 5.61
N GLY A 118 -3.81 4.56 5.33
CA GLY A 118 -2.64 5.16 4.67
C GLY A 118 -2.73 5.25 3.15
N ALA A 119 -3.76 4.65 2.54
CA ALA A 119 -4.13 4.97 1.16
C ALA A 119 -4.89 6.30 1.08
N THR A 120 -5.56 6.72 2.17
CA THR A 120 -6.21 8.04 2.25
C THR A 120 -5.15 9.12 2.29
N THR A 121 -5.30 10.13 1.42
CA THR A 121 -4.42 11.30 1.30
C THR A 121 -5.12 12.60 1.70
N SER A 122 -6.45 12.63 1.64
CA SER A 122 -7.24 13.85 1.75
C SER A 122 -8.39 13.70 2.74
N ILE A 123 -8.69 14.76 3.48
CA ILE A 123 -9.79 14.85 4.44
C ILE A 123 -10.58 16.15 4.22
N GLY A 124 -11.90 16.08 4.40
CA GLY A 124 -12.76 17.26 4.48
C GLY A 124 -13.84 17.02 5.53
N CYS A 125 -14.05 17.99 6.42
CA CYS A 125 -14.97 17.85 7.53
C CYS A 125 -15.98 18.99 7.61
N ALA A 126 -17.08 18.74 8.30
CA ALA A 126 -18.08 19.73 8.67
C ALA A 126 -18.58 19.50 10.09
N LYS A 127 -18.81 20.59 10.81
CA LYS A 127 -19.54 20.58 12.08
C LYS A 127 -20.85 21.32 11.90
N VAL A 128 -21.97 20.74 12.31
CA VAL A 128 -23.28 21.38 12.25
C VAL A 128 -24.00 21.22 13.58
N ASN A 129 -24.75 22.26 13.97
CA ASN A 129 -25.57 22.27 15.18
C ASN A 129 -27.04 22.40 14.75
N GLY A 130 -27.91 21.52 15.26
CA GLY A 130 -29.35 21.51 14.96
C GLY A 130 -30.08 20.63 15.98
N GLN A 131 -31.40 20.79 16.15
CA GLN A 131 -32.23 19.97 17.06
C GLN A 131 -31.66 19.72 18.49
N GLY A 132 -30.87 20.66 19.04
CA GLY A 132 -30.24 20.52 20.37
C GLY A 132 -29.01 19.61 20.41
N CYS A 133 -28.43 19.25 19.27
CA CYS A 133 -27.23 18.43 19.14
C CYS A 133 -26.15 19.10 18.28
N ASN A 134 -24.91 18.66 18.46
CA ASN A 134 -23.78 18.91 17.55
C ASN A 134 -23.50 17.63 16.78
N VAL A 135 -23.08 17.74 15.51
CA VAL A 135 -22.50 16.63 14.75
C VAL A 135 -21.25 17.10 14.03
N LEU A 136 -20.16 16.34 14.17
CA LEU A 136 -18.94 16.42 13.37
C LEU A 136 -18.95 15.24 12.39
N VAL A 137 -18.83 15.55 11.10
CA VAL A 137 -18.63 14.59 10.02
C VAL A 137 -17.25 14.86 9.41
N CYS A 138 -16.46 13.83 9.21
CA CYS A 138 -15.23 13.89 8.42
C CYS A 138 -15.28 12.83 7.33
N ASP A 139 -15.15 13.27 6.09
CA ASP A 139 -15.07 12.43 4.90
C ASP A 139 -13.61 12.31 4.42
N TYR A 140 -13.23 11.13 3.93
CA TYR A 140 -11.83 10.72 3.70
C TYR A 140 -11.65 10.14 2.29
N PHE A 141 -10.71 10.67 1.50
CA PHE A 141 -10.41 10.16 0.15
C PHE A 141 -8.94 9.74 -0.04
N PRO A 142 -8.69 8.62 -0.74
CA PRO A 142 -9.60 7.50 -0.98
C PRO A 142 -10.17 6.90 0.32
N ARG A 143 -11.36 6.31 0.25
CA ARG A 143 -12.03 5.71 1.41
C ARG A 143 -11.22 4.64 2.14
N GLY A 144 -11.46 4.53 3.44
CA GLY A 144 -11.15 3.33 4.19
C GLY A 144 -11.87 2.12 3.59
N GLN A 145 -11.23 0.95 3.66
CA GLN A 145 -11.91 -0.33 3.48
C GLN A 145 -11.91 -1.06 4.83
N GLN A 146 -12.51 -2.25 4.87
CA GLN A 146 -12.47 -3.05 6.09
C GLN A 146 -11.02 -3.44 6.41
N TRP A 147 -10.68 -3.51 7.71
CA TRP A 147 -9.35 -3.95 8.14
C TRP A 147 -9.04 -5.33 7.54
N ASN A 148 -7.91 -5.41 6.83
CA ASN A 148 -7.41 -6.58 6.10
C ASN A 148 -8.08 -6.97 4.77
N THR A 149 -9.14 -6.31 4.29
CA THR A 149 -9.53 -6.42 2.88
C THR A 149 -8.58 -5.62 2.01
N VAL A 150 -7.62 -6.34 1.41
CA VAL A 150 -6.86 -6.02 0.19
C VAL A 150 -6.71 -4.52 -0.16
N GLY A 151 -5.68 -3.85 0.37
CA GLY A 151 -5.10 -2.68 -0.33
C GLY A 151 -5.00 -1.35 0.42
N GLY A 152 -5.35 -1.24 1.71
CA GLY A 152 -5.06 -0.04 2.49
C GLY A 152 -4.31 -0.30 3.78
N LYS A 153 -3.19 0.42 3.95
CA LYS A 153 -2.28 0.25 5.09
C LYS A 153 -2.62 1.24 6.20
N LEU A 154 -3.14 0.76 7.30
CA LEU A 154 -2.90 1.42 8.57
C LEU A 154 -1.44 1.27 8.98
N GLY A 155 -0.85 2.38 9.43
CA GLY A 155 0.57 2.46 9.75
C GLY A 155 1.45 2.63 8.51
N SER A 156 2.64 3.22 8.69
CA SER A 156 3.75 2.48 8.12
C SER A 156 3.80 1.15 8.88
N MET A 157 3.33 0.08 8.26
CA MET A 157 4.19 -1.09 8.23
C MET A 157 5.51 -0.57 7.67
N GLY A 158 6.49 -0.30 8.54
CA GLY A 158 7.84 0.07 8.13
C GLY A 158 8.26 -0.94 7.07
N SER A 159 8.45 -0.46 5.83
CA SER A 159 8.23 -1.23 4.61
C SER A 159 8.67 -2.68 4.77
N MET A 160 7.71 -3.61 4.94
CA MET A 160 8.02 -4.97 5.40
C MET A 160 9.09 -5.57 4.50
N ILE A 161 10.31 -5.63 5.03
CA ILE A 161 11.49 -5.96 4.25
C ILE A 161 11.43 -7.47 4.11
N THR A 162 11.08 -7.92 2.92
CA THR A 162 11.15 -9.34 2.57
C THR A 162 12.52 -9.61 1.97
N GLY A 163 13.19 -10.65 2.44
CA GLY A 163 14.44 -11.15 1.89
C GLY A 163 14.35 -12.65 1.64
N ILE A 164 15.16 -13.14 0.70
CA ILE A 164 15.45 -14.56 0.53
C ILE A 164 16.70 -14.86 1.37
N GLY A 165 16.58 -15.80 2.31
CA GLY A 165 17.69 -16.29 3.12
C GLY A 165 18.61 -17.22 2.33
N THR A 166 19.81 -17.47 2.87
CA THR A 166 20.78 -18.40 2.29
C THR A 166 20.31 -19.86 2.28
N ASP A 167 19.24 -20.18 3.00
CA ASP A 167 18.52 -21.46 2.98
C ASP A 167 17.39 -21.49 1.93
N THR A 168 17.33 -20.50 1.03
CA THR A 168 16.29 -20.26 0.01
C THR A 168 14.90 -19.90 0.58
N ARG A 169 14.75 -19.64 1.88
CA ARG A 169 13.45 -19.34 2.48
C ARG A 169 13.17 -17.85 2.55
N LEU A 170 11.89 -17.50 2.57
CA LEU A 170 11.47 -16.11 2.80
C LEU A 170 11.61 -15.74 4.28
N TYR A 171 12.11 -14.53 4.51
CA TYR A 171 12.18 -13.89 5.81
C TYR A 171 11.61 -12.48 5.70
N SER A 172 10.91 -12.05 6.73
CA SER A 172 10.36 -10.70 6.84
C SER A 172 10.87 -9.97 8.09
N LYS A 173 10.92 -8.64 8.02
CA LYS A 173 11.07 -7.77 9.19
C LYS A 173 10.41 -6.41 8.96
N ASN A 174 9.95 -5.79 10.06
CA ASN A 174 9.16 -4.56 10.02
C ASN A 174 9.99 -3.25 10.11
N ALA A 175 11.32 -3.37 10.20
CA ALA A 175 12.25 -2.24 10.28
C ALA A 175 13.65 -2.65 9.79
N LEU A 176 14.50 -1.69 9.42
CA LEU A 176 15.87 -1.95 8.93
C LEU A 176 16.77 -2.58 10.02
N ASP A 177 16.61 -2.16 11.26
CA ASP A 177 17.25 -2.66 12.48
C ASP A 177 16.51 -3.83 13.15
N GLY A 178 15.30 -4.15 12.67
CA GLY A 178 14.49 -5.26 13.17
C GLY A 178 15.13 -6.63 12.95
N GLN A 179 14.72 -7.60 13.79
CA GLN A 179 15.11 -9.00 13.65
C GLN A 179 14.38 -9.67 12.49
N TRP A 180 15.10 -10.48 11.71
CA TRP A 180 14.52 -11.30 10.66
C TRP A 180 13.69 -12.45 11.25
N THR A 181 12.42 -12.52 10.88
CA THR A 181 11.55 -13.64 11.20
C THR A 181 11.38 -14.49 9.95
N LYS A 182 11.53 -15.81 10.08
CA LYS A 182 11.29 -16.74 8.97
C LYS A 182 9.80 -16.76 8.63
N ASP A 183 9.44 -16.46 7.39
CA ASP A 183 8.06 -16.50 6.97
C ASP A 183 7.55 -17.94 6.95
N LYS A 184 6.25 -18.12 7.25
CA LYS A 184 5.60 -19.44 7.28
C LYS A 184 5.41 -20.06 5.88
N SER A 185 5.86 -19.39 4.82
CA SER A 185 5.79 -19.92 3.45
C SER A 185 6.75 -21.11 3.29
N SER A 186 6.24 -22.22 2.75
CA SER A 186 7.06 -23.38 2.40
C SER A 186 7.81 -23.24 1.08
N ALA A 187 7.67 -22.12 0.37
CA ALA A 187 8.41 -21.88 -0.86
C ALA A 187 9.91 -21.80 -0.60
N GLY A 188 10.69 -22.48 -1.45
CA GLY A 188 12.10 -22.18 -1.66
C GLY A 188 12.20 -21.28 -2.89
N LEU A 189 12.91 -20.17 -2.79
CA LEU A 189 13.12 -19.20 -3.87
C LEU A 189 14.60 -18.81 -3.93
N ILE A 190 15.06 -18.41 -5.12
CA ILE A 190 16.40 -17.85 -5.36
C ILE A 190 16.35 -16.39 -5.85
N ASP A 191 15.21 -15.95 -6.38
CA ASP A 191 14.91 -14.55 -6.70
C ASP A 191 13.40 -14.26 -6.53
N LEU A 192 13.04 -12.99 -6.31
CA LEU A 192 11.68 -12.53 -6.00
C LEU A 192 11.45 -11.09 -6.49
N ILE A 193 10.39 -10.88 -7.29
CA ILE A 193 9.90 -9.56 -7.70
C ILE A 193 8.46 -9.33 -7.25
N LYS A 194 8.13 -8.07 -6.94
CA LYS A 194 6.75 -7.60 -6.84
C LYS A 194 6.22 -7.31 -8.25
N VAL A 195 5.03 -7.79 -8.56
CA VAL A 195 4.26 -7.42 -9.77
C VAL A 195 2.92 -6.79 -9.35
N PRO A 196 2.15 -6.13 -10.22
CA PRO A 196 0.89 -5.50 -9.82
C PRO A 196 -0.09 -6.47 -9.12
N THR A 197 -0.21 -7.69 -9.64
CA THR A 197 -1.14 -8.73 -9.16
C THR A 197 -0.68 -9.53 -7.94
N GLY A 198 0.57 -9.34 -7.47
CA GLY A 198 1.14 -10.20 -6.45
C GLY A 198 2.67 -10.22 -6.50
N PHE A 199 3.24 -11.42 -6.48
CA PHE A 199 4.67 -11.69 -6.47
C PHE A 199 4.99 -12.77 -7.49
N VAL A 200 6.17 -12.70 -8.09
CA VAL A 200 6.74 -13.76 -8.92
C VAL A 200 8.11 -14.10 -8.36
N GLY A 201 8.36 -15.39 -8.14
CA GLY A 201 9.61 -15.89 -7.61
C GLY A 201 10.21 -16.94 -8.54
N VAL A 202 11.53 -17.03 -8.53
CA VAL A 202 12.29 -18.10 -9.18
C VAL A 202 12.58 -19.17 -8.14
N ALA A 203 12.19 -20.42 -8.38
CA ALA A 203 12.49 -21.55 -7.50
C ALA A 203 13.91 -22.10 -7.74
N PRO A 204 14.47 -22.93 -6.82
CA PRO A 204 15.78 -23.56 -7.00
C PRO A 204 15.93 -24.48 -8.21
N ASP A 205 14.82 -24.91 -8.83
CA ASP A 205 14.78 -25.65 -10.11
C ASP A 205 14.72 -24.71 -11.34
N HIS A 206 14.90 -23.41 -11.12
CA HIS A 206 14.85 -22.32 -12.11
C HIS A 206 13.47 -22.02 -12.70
N THR A 207 12.41 -22.67 -12.22
CA THR A 207 11.04 -22.40 -12.66
C THR A 207 10.45 -21.16 -11.98
N LEU A 208 9.51 -20.51 -12.68
CA LEU A 208 8.73 -19.40 -12.14
C LEU A 208 7.53 -19.89 -11.34
N TRP A 209 7.28 -19.24 -10.21
CA TRP A 209 6.09 -19.42 -9.37
C TRP A 209 5.48 -18.06 -9.05
N SER A 210 4.17 -18.00 -8.82
CA SER A 210 3.47 -16.75 -8.49
C SER A 210 2.52 -16.89 -7.30
N ALA A 211 2.44 -15.85 -6.48
CA ALA A 211 1.55 -15.79 -5.33
C ALA A 211 0.92 -14.39 -5.19
N THR A 212 -0.32 -14.32 -4.73
CA THR A 212 -0.99 -13.04 -4.42
C THR A 212 -0.51 -12.44 -3.09
N SER A 213 0.01 -13.27 -2.19
CA SER A 213 0.56 -12.91 -0.87
C SER A 213 1.81 -13.73 -0.57
N LEU A 214 2.74 -13.16 0.19
CA LEU A 214 3.90 -13.89 0.76
C LEU A 214 3.53 -14.69 2.02
N THR A 215 2.39 -14.37 2.63
CA THR A 215 1.89 -15.00 3.87
C THR A 215 0.60 -15.76 3.61
N GLY A 216 0.62 -17.09 3.80
CA GLY A 216 -0.57 -17.93 3.72
C GLY A 216 -0.31 -19.44 3.58
N ALA A 217 -1.22 -20.24 4.15
CA ALA A 217 -1.45 -21.66 3.88
C ALA A 217 -2.97 -21.86 3.96
N TRP A 218 -3.67 -22.66 3.15
CA TRP A 218 -3.31 -23.56 2.04
C TRP A 218 -4.30 -23.27 0.87
N SER A 219 -4.27 -23.85 -0.33
CA SER A 219 -3.44 -24.89 -0.99
C SER A 219 -3.39 -24.54 -2.51
N LEU A 220 -2.77 -25.26 -3.45
CA LEU A 220 -1.99 -26.51 -3.45
C LEU A 220 -0.77 -26.26 -4.37
N GLY A 221 0.36 -26.94 -4.14
CA GLY A 221 1.62 -26.65 -4.84
C GLY A 221 2.40 -25.48 -4.22
N LEU A 222 3.72 -25.61 -4.10
CA LEU A 222 4.22 -26.45 -2.99
C LEU A 222 3.98 -25.77 -1.62
N ASN A 223 2.72 -25.78 -1.19
CA ASN A 223 2.17 -25.53 0.15
C ASN A 223 2.24 -24.11 0.75
N GLY A 224 2.22 -23.06 -0.07
CA GLY A 224 2.28 -21.67 0.45
C GLY A 224 1.55 -20.60 -0.36
N GLY A 225 0.49 -20.93 -1.11
CA GLY A 225 -0.21 -19.98 -1.99
C GLY A 225 0.53 -19.65 -3.29
N TRP A 226 1.64 -20.36 -3.55
CA TRP A 226 2.46 -20.23 -4.75
C TRP A 226 2.01 -21.21 -5.84
N ASN A 227 1.68 -20.70 -7.01
CA ASN A 227 1.24 -21.47 -8.17
C ASN A 227 2.37 -21.52 -9.20
N HIS A 228 2.65 -22.69 -9.76
CA HIS A 228 3.63 -22.80 -10.85
C HIS A 228 3.15 -21.99 -12.05
N VAL A 229 4.04 -21.19 -12.63
CA VAL A 229 3.73 -20.31 -13.76
C VAL A 229 3.87 -21.10 -15.08
N PRO A 230 2.80 -21.25 -15.88
CA PRO A 230 2.89 -21.80 -17.23
C PRO A 230 3.97 -21.13 -18.09
N ASN A 231 4.65 -21.94 -18.90
CA ASN A 231 5.76 -21.50 -19.74
C ASN A 231 6.85 -20.78 -18.92
N SER A 232 7.10 -21.28 -17.70
CA SER A 232 8.09 -20.76 -16.75
C SER A 232 9.49 -20.64 -17.34
N GLY A 233 9.86 -21.56 -18.23
CA GLY A 233 11.23 -21.69 -18.73
C GLY A 233 12.20 -21.98 -17.59
N ALA A 234 13.46 -21.58 -17.77
CA ALA A 234 14.48 -21.67 -16.73
C ALA A 234 15.31 -20.38 -16.71
N VAL A 235 15.32 -19.69 -15.57
CA VAL A 235 16.01 -18.40 -15.36
C VAL A 235 16.76 -18.36 -14.03
N PHE A 236 17.75 -17.49 -13.93
CA PHE A 236 18.51 -17.24 -12.68
C PHE A 236 18.15 -15.91 -11.98
N ASP A 237 17.63 -14.94 -12.71
CA ASP A 237 17.31 -13.57 -12.25
C ASP A 237 16.11 -13.05 -13.04
N ILE A 238 15.19 -12.36 -12.38
CA ILE A 238 14.02 -11.71 -12.98
C ILE A 238 13.88 -10.25 -12.54
N SER A 239 13.18 -9.47 -13.35
CA SER A 239 12.93 -8.05 -13.13
C SER A 239 11.55 -7.67 -13.65
N ALA A 240 10.74 -7.03 -12.82
CA ALA A 240 9.54 -6.33 -13.30
C ALA A 240 9.98 -5.10 -14.10
N LEU A 241 9.44 -4.93 -15.31
CA LEU A 241 9.61 -3.74 -16.12
C LEU A 241 8.47 -2.74 -15.84
N SER A 242 8.74 -1.46 -16.08
CA SER A 242 7.80 -0.34 -15.88
C SER A 242 6.53 -0.43 -16.75
N ASP A 243 6.57 -1.20 -17.84
CA ASP A 243 5.43 -1.50 -18.71
C ASP A 243 4.64 -2.76 -18.30
N GLY A 244 5.00 -3.38 -17.16
CA GLY A 244 4.34 -4.57 -16.61
C GLY A 244 4.88 -5.91 -17.12
N ARG A 245 5.79 -5.91 -18.09
CA ARG A 245 6.47 -7.14 -18.56
C ARG A 245 7.48 -7.66 -17.54
N ILE A 246 7.90 -8.91 -17.71
CA ILE A 246 8.96 -9.53 -16.91
C ILE A 246 10.19 -9.72 -17.78
N LEU A 247 11.32 -9.12 -17.41
CA LEU A 247 12.64 -9.45 -17.95
C LEU A 247 13.22 -10.63 -17.17
N GLY A 248 13.87 -11.56 -17.84
CA GLY A 248 14.59 -12.69 -17.23
C GLY A 248 15.96 -12.91 -17.84
N VAL A 249 16.90 -13.35 -17.00
CA VAL A 249 18.21 -13.86 -17.42
C VAL A 249 18.11 -15.39 -17.53
N GLY A 250 18.22 -15.91 -18.75
CA GLY A 250 18.17 -17.35 -19.04
C GLY A 250 19.39 -18.10 -18.51
N LEU A 251 19.32 -19.44 -18.47
CA LEU A 251 20.46 -20.26 -18.04
C LEU A 251 21.65 -20.22 -19.03
N ASP A 252 21.43 -19.67 -20.23
CA ASP A 252 22.40 -19.37 -21.28
C ASP A 252 22.96 -17.93 -21.20
N TYR A 253 22.67 -17.22 -20.10
CA TYR A 253 23.04 -15.83 -19.84
C TYR A 253 22.46 -14.80 -20.82
N GLN A 254 21.51 -15.19 -21.68
CA GLN A 254 20.81 -14.28 -22.58
C GLN A 254 19.62 -13.61 -21.87
N LEU A 255 19.16 -12.47 -22.41
CA LEU A 255 17.97 -11.81 -21.92
C LEU A 255 16.72 -12.25 -22.69
N TYR A 256 15.66 -12.49 -21.93
CA TYR A 256 14.33 -12.81 -22.41
C TYR A 256 13.30 -11.87 -21.79
N VAL A 257 12.23 -11.57 -22.52
CA VAL A 257 11.07 -10.86 -21.98
C VAL A 257 9.83 -11.75 -22.06
N LYS A 258 9.04 -11.75 -20.99
CA LYS A 258 7.71 -12.36 -20.91
C LYS A 258 6.69 -11.21 -21.01
N PRO A 259 5.88 -11.12 -22.08
CA PRO A 259 4.89 -10.04 -22.26
C PRO A 259 3.88 -9.93 -21.11
N ASP A 260 3.52 -11.06 -20.53
CA ASP A 260 2.70 -11.19 -19.33
C ASP A 260 3.14 -12.43 -18.54
N LEU A 261 2.49 -12.70 -17.40
CA LEU A 261 2.87 -13.81 -16.52
C LEU A 261 2.65 -15.21 -17.14
N TYR A 262 1.86 -15.37 -18.19
CA TYR A 262 1.48 -16.67 -18.77
C TYR A 262 2.02 -16.89 -20.18
N ALA A 263 2.37 -15.82 -20.89
CA ALA A 263 2.99 -15.85 -22.23
C ALA A 263 4.31 -16.62 -22.28
N ASN A 264 4.73 -17.02 -23.48
CA ASN A 264 6.06 -17.59 -23.70
C ASN A 264 7.15 -16.53 -23.55
N TRP A 265 8.35 -16.95 -23.12
CA TRP A 265 9.55 -16.11 -23.17
C TRP A 265 9.91 -15.76 -24.62
N GLN A 266 10.26 -14.49 -24.83
CA GLN A 266 10.72 -13.96 -26.11
C GLN A 266 12.18 -13.54 -25.96
N TYR A 267 13.07 -14.12 -26.77
CA TYR A 267 14.49 -13.75 -26.78
C TYR A 267 14.66 -12.28 -27.19
N ILE A 268 15.51 -11.55 -26.47
CA ILE A 268 15.90 -10.18 -26.82
C ILE A 268 17.18 -10.25 -27.67
N PRO A 269 17.12 -9.86 -28.96
CA PRO A 269 18.31 -9.84 -29.82
C PRO A 269 19.43 -8.98 -29.24
N ASN A 270 20.68 -9.31 -29.58
CA ASN A 270 21.86 -8.57 -29.13
C ASN A 270 21.97 -8.42 -27.60
N SER A 271 21.34 -9.32 -26.82
CA SER A 271 21.31 -9.19 -25.36
C SER A 271 22.66 -9.38 -24.69
N GLY A 272 23.62 -10.01 -25.37
CA GLY A 272 24.94 -10.33 -24.83
C GLY A 272 24.82 -11.34 -23.67
N SER A 273 25.91 -11.56 -22.95
CA SER A 273 25.93 -12.49 -21.82
C SER A 273 26.02 -11.74 -20.50
N VAL A 274 24.97 -11.82 -19.69
CA VAL A 274 24.86 -11.17 -18.38
C VAL A 274 24.42 -12.15 -17.31
N THR A 275 24.82 -11.90 -16.07
CA THR A 275 24.46 -12.71 -14.89
C THR A 275 23.29 -12.14 -14.11
N ARG A 276 23.03 -10.83 -14.24
CA ARG A 276 21.92 -10.08 -13.61
C ARG A 276 21.50 -8.97 -14.56
N ALA A 277 20.21 -8.60 -14.59
CA ALA A 277 19.73 -7.46 -15.38
C ALA A 277 18.52 -6.79 -14.75
N LYS A 278 18.54 -5.46 -14.63
CA LYS A 278 17.53 -4.64 -13.95
C LYS A 278 17.26 -3.36 -14.76
N GLN A 279 16.02 -2.88 -14.77
CA GLN A 279 15.65 -1.67 -15.51
C GLN A 279 15.99 -0.40 -14.72
N GLN A 280 16.57 0.60 -15.38
CA GLN A 280 16.81 1.94 -14.83
C GLN A 280 15.57 2.84 -15.00
N PRO A 281 15.43 3.96 -14.24
CA PRO A 281 14.27 4.85 -14.36
C PRO A 281 14.11 5.50 -15.74
N ASP A 282 15.17 5.58 -16.56
CA ASP A 282 15.13 6.03 -17.96
C ASP A 282 14.60 4.96 -18.94
N GLY A 283 14.18 3.80 -18.44
CA GLY A 283 13.64 2.68 -19.21
C GLY A 283 14.70 1.70 -19.75
N SER A 284 15.99 2.06 -19.71
CA SER A 284 17.09 1.23 -20.18
C SER A 284 17.36 0.02 -19.27
N ILE A 285 18.03 -1.02 -19.78
CA ILE A 285 18.44 -2.18 -18.97
C ILE A 285 19.92 -2.06 -18.61
N LEU A 286 20.23 -2.18 -17.31
CA LEU A 286 21.59 -2.31 -16.81
C LEU A 286 21.83 -3.77 -16.40
N GLY A 287 22.89 -4.37 -16.94
CA GLY A 287 23.28 -5.76 -16.69
C GLY A 287 24.68 -5.90 -16.11
N VAL A 288 24.91 -6.97 -15.34
CA VAL A 288 26.23 -7.39 -14.86
C VAL A 288 26.81 -8.41 -15.85
N GLY A 289 27.89 -8.05 -16.54
CA GLY A 289 28.59 -8.93 -17.48
C GLY A 289 29.26 -10.12 -16.79
N MET A 290 29.68 -11.10 -17.59
CA MET A 290 30.41 -12.30 -17.10
C MET A 290 31.76 -11.96 -16.44
N ASP A 291 32.33 -10.81 -16.81
CA ASP A 291 33.54 -10.17 -16.28
C ASP A 291 33.28 -9.33 -15.01
N LYS A 292 32.03 -9.31 -14.51
CA LYS A 292 31.54 -8.48 -13.40
C LYS A 292 31.53 -6.97 -13.66
N THR A 293 31.69 -6.54 -14.91
CA THR A 293 31.51 -5.12 -15.27
C THR A 293 30.04 -4.80 -15.55
N LEU A 294 29.68 -3.53 -15.62
CA LEU A 294 28.32 -3.09 -15.97
C LEU A 294 28.21 -2.82 -17.47
N TRP A 295 27.08 -3.25 -18.03
CA TRP A 295 26.73 -3.05 -19.42
C TRP A 295 25.31 -2.49 -19.53
N LYS A 296 25.09 -1.51 -20.40
CA LYS A 296 23.81 -0.82 -20.58
C LYS A 296 23.24 -1.08 -21.97
N MET A 297 21.98 -1.52 -22.01
CA MET A 297 21.17 -1.63 -23.23
C MET A 297 20.14 -0.50 -23.22
N GLN A 298 20.27 0.45 -24.15
CA GLN A 298 19.47 1.68 -24.14
C GLN A 298 17.99 1.41 -24.41
N THR A 299 17.68 0.51 -25.35
CA THR A 299 16.33 -0.01 -25.63
C THR A 299 16.40 -1.51 -25.87
N LEU A 300 15.35 -2.27 -25.56
CA LEU A 300 15.38 -3.73 -25.73
C LEU A 300 15.73 -4.10 -27.19
N GLY A 301 16.83 -4.83 -27.38
CA GLY A 301 17.35 -5.21 -28.68
C GLY A 301 18.50 -4.35 -29.21
N SER A 302 18.82 -3.21 -28.59
CA SER A 302 19.81 -2.24 -29.10
C SER A 302 21.27 -2.70 -29.02
N GLY A 303 21.55 -3.82 -28.36
CA GLY A 303 22.91 -4.21 -27.97
C GLY A 303 23.34 -3.62 -26.63
N LEU A 304 24.37 -4.23 -26.04
CA LEU A 304 25.01 -3.78 -24.81
C LEU A 304 26.18 -2.83 -25.09
N THR A 305 26.23 -1.72 -24.36
CA THR A 305 27.35 -0.78 -24.32
C THR A 305 28.04 -0.87 -22.96
N TYR A 306 29.38 -0.98 -22.95
CA TYR A 306 30.16 -0.99 -21.71
C TYR A 306 29.97 0.30 -20.91
N VAL A 307 29.79 0.20 -19.60
CA VAL A 307 29.71 1.34 -18.69
C VAL A 307 31.10 1.61 -18.09
N PRO A 308 31.75 2.76 -18.39
CA PRO A 308 33.08 3.06 -17.88
C PRO A 308 33.17 3.07 -16.36
N ASN A 309 34.36 2.73 -15.84
CA ASN A 309 34.67 2.68 -14.41
C ASN A 309 33.78 1.72 -13.60
N SER A 310 33.19 0.72 -14.26
CA SER A 310 32.46 -0.37 -13.61
C SER A 310 33.33 -1.63 -13.54
N CYS A 311 33.40 -2.23 -12.35
CA CYS A 311 34.03 -3.53 -12.12
C CYS A 311 33.34 -4.23 -10.96
N CYS A 312 33.54 -5.55 -10.90
CA CYS A 312 33.51 -6.29 -9.67
C CYS A 312 32.10 -6.36 -9.03
N VAL A 313 31.06 -6.04 -9.82
CA VAL A 313 29.66 -6.02 -9.43
C VAL A 313 29.13 -7.44 -9.35
N LEU A 314 28.31 -7.73 -8.33
CA LEU A 314 27.65 -9.03 -8.14
C LEU A 314 26.13 -8.95 -8.34
N SER A 315 25.53 -7.79 -8.12
CA SER A 315 24.09 -7.54 -8.28
C SER A 315 23.83 -6.06 -8.53
N ILE A 316 22.65 -5.77 -9.09
CA ILE A 316 22.15 -4.41 -9.34
C ILE A 316 20.81 -4.28 -8.63
N VAL A 317 20.56 -3.12 -8.04
CA VAL A 317 19.23 -2.67 -7.64
C VAL A 317 19.00 -1.29 -8.26
N SER A 318 17.79 -1.05 -8.73
CA SER A 318 17.37 0.21 -9.33
C SER A 318 16.16 0.72 -8.54
N TYR A 319 16.17 2.02 -8.22
CA TYR A 319 15.10 2.69 -7.50
C TYR A 319 15.00 4.14 -7.99
N SER A 320 13.79 4.70 -7.96
CA SER A 320 13.56 6.13 -8.06
C SER A 320 13.67 6.77 -6.68
N LEU A 321 14.28 7.95 -6.61
CA LEU A 321 14.19 8.87 -5.48
C LEU A 321 12.87 9.66 -5.53
#